data_AF-V5XIL8-F1
#
_entry.id   AF-V5XIL8-F1
#
_cell.length_a   1.000
_cell.length_b   1.000
_cell.length_c   1.000
_cell.angle_alpha   90.00
_cell.angle_beta   90.00
_cell.angle_gamma   90.00
#
_symmetry.space_group_name_H-M   'P 1'
#
loop_
_entity.id
_entity.type
_entity.pdbx_description
1 polymer ?
#
loop_
_entity_poly.entity_id
_entity_poly.type
_entity_poly.pdbx_seq_one_letter_code
_entity_poly.pdbx_strand_id
1 'polypeptide(L)'
;MDDISEWRVTRVRNPWGQIPHTGGGRYLSGAARAYMDRLLAQQRVPDTESRRHHYVPQAYLRQWSFDGRRVWTLDTVTGLVKPLGTRDVCVNENFYRVMGPDGAPHNRVEKLFGVVDTELGRVQRLFAGLEDPEALDFDDLLGLGITMAVQRTRTLQQRRVQIQYSAWMAAQSPKFHVIADDDQNPHQAAGIHTEMLFKAMWGGADVLIKRQIEVWHDPKARFMTCDAPVLIPFVRSERPGTLDAEYIIWPVSPQRVVALSRNDVGEKAVIREATGQLVGVVRDAVEQGRERMIFASEAQRDRLPTGKLFRRRTQVRLRCSDRGPMGEYVPPPGCVVKMSETFSDKPDVSLCEQGLHSPAPGMLEFV
;
A
#
# COMPACT_ATOMS: atom_id res chain seq x y z
N MET A 1 4.05 -34.17 -15.65
CA MET A 1 2.61 -34.14 -15.27
C MET A 1 2.68 -34.31 -13.77
N ASP A 2 2.80 -33.20 -13.06
CA ASP A 2 3.19 -33.22 -11.65
C ASP A 2 1.95 -33.24 -10.77
N ASP A 3 2.06 -34.03 -9.72
CA ASP A 3 1.05 -34.51 -8.79
C ASP A 3 0.24 -33.37 -8.12
N ILE A 4 -1.08 -33.58 -8.00
CA ILE A 4 -2.13 -32.62 -7.65
C ILE A 4 -2.55 -32.85 -6.19
N SER A 5 -1.62 -32.79 -5.24
CA SER A 5 -1.96 -32.97 -3.83
C SER A 5 -1.25 -31.99 -2.90
N GLU A 6 -2.09 -31.37 -2.07
CA GLU A 6 -1.81 -30.66 -0.82
C GLU A 6 -1.58 -29.15 -0.87
N TRP A 7 -2.62 -28.45 -0.40
CA TRP A 7 -2.52 -27.13 0.19
C TRP A 7 -1.48 -27.18 1.32
N ARG A 8 -0.51 -26.27 1.35
CA ARG A 8 0.20 -25.96 2.61
C ARG A 8 -0.65 -24.99 3.41
N VAL A 9 -1.74 -25.51 3.96
CA VAL A 9 -2.44 -24.86 5.07
C VAL A 9 -1.61 -25.12 6.31
N THR A 10 -1.02 -24.07 6.87
CA THR A 10 -0.45 -24.19 8.20
C THR A 10 -1.63 -24.10 9.17
N ARG A 11 -1.94 -25.20 9.87
CA ARG A 11 -2.83 -25.14 11.02
C ARG A 11 -2.17 -24.24 12.05
N VAL A 12 -2.87 -23.21 12.45
CA VAL A 12 -2.43 -22.28 13.48
C VAL A 12 -3.48 -22.21 14.58
N ARG A 13 -3.09 -21.72 15.74
CA ARG A 13 -3.99 -21.53 16.89
C ARG A 13 -4.95 -20.36 16.73
N ASN A 14 -4.99 -19.76 15.55
CA ASN A 14 -5.85 -18.62 15.27
C ASN A 14 -7.30 -19.10 14.98
N PRO A 15 -8.29 -18.21 15.05
CA PRO A 15 -9.72 -18.53 14.98
C PRO A 15 -10.15 -19.06 13.62
N TRP A 16 -9.34 -18.86 12.59
CA TRP A 16 -9.57 -19.36 11.24
C TRP A 16 -9.19 -20.84 11.11
N GLY A 17 -8.44 -21.39 12.07
CA GLY A 17 -7.97 -22.79 12.10
C GLY A 17 -7.01 -23.15 10.96
N GLN A 18 -6.77 -22.23 10.03
CA GLN A 18 -6.08 -22.43 8.76
C GLN A 18 -5.47 -21.09 8.31
N ILE A 19 -4.19 -21.08 7.96
CA ILE A 19 -3.58 -19.98 7.21
C ILE A 19 -3.08 -20.55 5.87
N PRO A 20 -3.54 -20.01 4.73
CA PRO A 20 -3.07 -20.43 3.43
C PRO A 20 -1.72 -19.77 3.15
N HIS A 21 -0.81 -20.52 2.54
CA HIS A 21 0.23 -19.91 1.71
C HIS A 21 -0.35 -19.78 0.30
N THR A 22 -0.71 -18.57 -0.12
CA THR A 22 -1.50 -18.37 -1.35
C THR A 22 -0.76 -18.84 -2.61
N GLY A 23 0.57 -19.00 -2.56
CA GLY A 23 1.36 -19.59 -3.65
C GLY A 23 1.25 -18.84 -4.98
N GLY A 24 0.88 -17.56 -4.93
CA GLY A 24 0.54 -16.74 -6.09
C GLY A 24 -0.87 -16.98 -6.64
N GLY A 25 -1.85 -17.28 -5.78
CA GLY A 25 -3.25 -17.49 -6.16
C GLY A 25 -3.57 -18.88 -6.73
N ARG A 26 -2.58 -19.77 -6.84
CA ARG A 26 -2.72 -21.13 -7.39
C ARG A 26 -3.66 -22.03 -6.59
N TYR A 27 -3.92 -21.68 -5.34
CA TYR A 27 -4.65 -22.51 -4.38
C TYR A 27 -5.95 -21.85 -3.86
N LEU A 28 -6.47 -20.83 -4.55
CA LEU A 28 -7.71 -20.14 -4.16
C LEU A 28 -8.95 -21.01 -4.46
N SER A 29 -9.96 -20.96 -3.59
CA SER A 29 -11.31 -21.55 -3.76
C SER A 29 -12.41 -20.49 -3.63
N GLY A 30 -13.68 -20.86 -3.81
CA GLY A 30 -14.82 -20.00 -3.48
C GLY A 30 -14.86 -18.65 -4.22
N ALA A 31 -15.22 -17.59 -3.49
CA ALA A 31 -15.28 -16.22 -4.00
C ALA A 31 -13.89 -15.70 -4.40
N ALA A 32 -12.84 -16.09 -3.67
CA ALA A 32 -11.46 -15.72 -3.99
C ALA A 32 -11.00 -16.34 -5.33
N ARG A 33 -11.41 -17.58 -5.63
CA ARG A 33 -11.17 -18.21 -6.93
C ARG A 33 -11.95 -17.50 -8.04
N ALA A 34 -13.23 -17.23 -7.82
CA ALA A 34 -14.05 -16.52 -8.80
C ALA A 34 -13.49 -15.11 -9.10
N TYR A 35 -12.96 -14.43 -8.08
CA TYR A 35 -12.21 -13.17 -8.24
C TYR A 35 -10.98 -13.35 -9.13
N MET A 36 -10.15 -14.36 -8.84
CA MET A 36 -8.95 -14.65 -9.64
C MET A 36 -9.29 -15.01 -11.09
N ASP A 37 -10.34 -15.81 -11.32
CA ASP A 37 -10.78 -16.18 -12.67
C ASP A 37 -11.28 -14.96 -13.45
N ARG A 38 -12.01 -14.04 -12.81
CA ARG A 38 -12.37 -12.75 -13.43
C ARG A 38 -11.13 -11.94 -13.80
N LEU A 39 -10.13 -11.89 -12.91
CA LEU A 39 -8.88 -11.18 -13.14
C LEU A 39 -8.10 -11.80 -14.32
N LEU A 40 -7.96 -13.12 -14.36
CA LEU A 40 -7.31 -13.84 -15.46
C LEU A 40 -8.07 -13.68 -16.79
N ALA A 41 -9.40 -13.65 -16.76
CA ALA A 41 -10.19 -13.38 -17.96
C ALA A 41 -9.90 -12.00 -18.56
N GLN A 42 -9.71 -10.97 -17.72
CA GLN A 42 -9.37 -9.62 -18.19
C GLN A 42 -8.00 -9.54 -18.87
N GLN A 43 -7.05 -10.43 -18.54
CA GLN A 43 -5.74 -10.45 -19.19
C GLN A 43 -5.81 -10.71 -20.71
N ARG A 44 -6.89 -11.33 -21.18
CA ARG A 44 -7.10 -11.69 -22.59
C ARG A 44 -7.90 -10.64 -23.37
N VAL A 45 -8.37 -9.59 -22.72
CA VAL A 45 -9.23 -8.58 -23.34
C VAL A 45 -8.36 -7.50 -24.02
N PRO A 46 -8.77 -6.99 -25.21
CA PRO A 46 -8.06 -5.90 -25.87
C PRO A 46 -7.89 -4.66 -24.99
N ASP A 47 -6.85 -3.88 -25.29
CA ASP A 47 -6.49 -2.68 -24.56
C ASP A 47 -7.59 -1.61 -24.53
N THR A 48 -7.57 -0.80 -23.48
CA THR A 48 -8.42 0.39 -23.33
C THR A 48 -7.66 1.65 -23.72
N GLU A 49 -8.35 2.64 -24.28
CA GLU A 49 -7.75 3.92 -24.67
C GLU A 49 -7.55 4.89 -23.49
N SER A 50 -8.01 4.53 -22.28
CA SER A 50 -7.95 5.41 -21.12
C SER A 50 -6.52 5.80 -20.78
N ARG A 51 -6.28 7.11 -20.64
CA ARG A 51 -4.98 7.63 -20.22
C ARG A 51 -4.94 7.97 -18.74
N ARG A 52 -6.10 8.14 -18.09
CA ARG A 52 -6.21 8.62 -16.70
C ARG A 52 -6.36 7.44 -15.75
N HIS A 53 -5.37 7.23 -14.90
CA HIS A 53 -5.32 6.09 -14.01
C HIS A 53 -5.40 6.52 -12.54
N HIS A 54 -6.35 5.93 -11.80
CA HIS A 54 -6.51 6.18 -10.37
C HIS A 54 -5.50 5.38 -9.54
N TYR A 55 -4.62 6.07 -8.84
CA TYR A 55 -3.72 5.44 -7.86
C TYR A 55 -4.39 5.28 -6.48
N VAL A 56 -5.47 6.01 -6.20
CA VAL A 56 -6.43 5.64 -5.15
C VAL A 56 -7.80 5.42 -5.78
N PRO A 57 -8.47 4.28 -5.57
CA PRO A 57 -9.74 3.97 -6.22
C PRO A 57 -10.83 4.98 -5.88
N GLN A 58 -11.68 5.26 -6.87
CA GLN A 58 -12.88 6.08 -6.64
C GLN A 58 -13.84 5.41 -5.66
N ALA A 59 -13.98 4.08 -5.74
CA ALA A 59 -14.83 3.30 -4.85
C ALA A 59 -14.44 3.52 -3.37
N TYR A 60 -13.13 3.58 -3.10
CA TYR A 60 -12.60 3.91 -1.79
C TYR A 60 -13.07 5.31 -1.36
N LEU A 61 -12.71 6.34 -2.14
CA LEU A 61 -12.94 7.75 -1.78
C LEU A 61 -14.44 8.12 -1.62
N ARG A 62 -15.35 7.36 -2.22
CA ARG A 62 -16.80 7.57 -2.04
C ARG A 62 -17.26 7.46 -0.58
N GLN A 63 -16.56 6.69 0.27
CA GLN A 63 -16.90 6.61 1.71
C GLN A 63 -16.63 7.92 2.47
N TRP A 64 -15.80 8.81 1.92
CA TRP A 64 -15.57 10.15 2.47
C TRP A 64 -16.38 11.22 1.74
N SER A 65 -17.11 10.84 0.68
CA SER A 65 -17.80 11.82 -0.13
C SER A 65 -19.05 12.34 0.57
N PHE A 66 -19.25 13.65 0.52
CA PHE A 66 -20.38 14.30 1.20
C PHE A 66 -21.64 14.38 0.32
N ASP A 67 -21.49 14.18 -0.98
CA ASP A 67 -22.58 14.18 -1.97
C ASP A 67 -22.51 12.97 -2.93
N GLY A 68 -21.76 11.93 -2.55
CA GLY A 68 -21.50 10.78 -3.41
C GLY A 68 -20.47 11.04 -4.52
N ARG A 69 -19.99 12.28 -4.69
CA ARG A 69 -19.18 12.70 -5.84
C ARG A 69 -17.90 13.42 -5.44
N ARG A 70 -17.90 14.22 -4.38
CA ARG A 70 -16.81 15.10 -3.96
C ARG A 70 -16.36 14.80 -2.54
N VAL A 71 -15.08 15.01 -2.28
CA VAL A 71 -14.44 14.89 -0.96
C VAL A 71 -13.72 16.20 -0.64
N TRP A 72 -13.62 16.55 0.65
CA TRP A 72 -12.72 17.63 1.05
C TRP A 72 -11.29 17.15 0.97
N THR A 73 -10.45 18.00 0.39
CA THR A 73 -9.04 17.70 0.16
C THR A 73 -8.18 18.80 0.76
N LEU A 74 -7.13 18.42 1.46
CA LEU A 74 -6.01 19.30 1.83
C LEU A 74 -4.80 18.90 0.98
N ASP A 75 -4.33 19.81 0.15
CA ASP A 75 -3.04 19.68 -0.52
C ASP A 75 -1.94 20.14 0.45
N THR A 76 -1.16 19.20 0.98
CA THR A 76 -0.15 19.46 2.01
C THR A 76 1.06 20.26 1.50
N VAL A 77 1.20 20.44 0.19
CA VAL A 77 2.23 21.30 -0.40
C VAL A 77 1.78 22.75 -0.44
N THR A 78 0.54 23.00 -0.89
CA THR A 78 0.01 24.37 -1.06
C THR A 78 -0.75 24.88 0.16
N GLY A 79 -1.13 24.00 1.09
CA GLY A 79 -2.02 24.30 2.22
C GLY A 79 -3.48 24.51 1.82
N LEU A 80 -3.82 24.37 0.53
CA LEU A 80 -5.16 24.68 0.03
C LEU A 80 -6.15 23.58 0.43
N VAL A 81 -7.29 24.01 1.00
CA VAL A 81 -8.46 23.16 1.22
C VAL A 81 -9.54 23.45 0.21
N LYS A 82 -9.96 22.43 -0.54
CA LYS A 82 -11.06 22.53 -1.51
C LYS A 82 -11.77 21.20 -1.71
N PRO A 83 -13.06 21.22 -2.11
CA PRO A 83 -13.75 20.01 -2.52
C PRO A 83 -13.25 19.60 -3.91
N LEU A 84 -12.89 18.34 -4.09
CA LEU A 84 -12.53 17.76 -5.39
C LEU A 84 -13.41 16.57 -5.72
N GLY A 85 -13.71 16.39 -7.01
CA GLY A 85 -14.41 15.21 -7.49
C GLY A 85 -13.60 13.94 -7.28
N THR A 86 -14.23 12.88 -6.79
CA THR A 86 -13.62 11.55 -6.64
C THR A 86 -13.08 10.99 -7.96
N ARG A 87 -13.62 11.44 -9.10
CA ARG A 87 -13.12 11.13 -10.46
C ARG A 87 -11.84 11.86 -10.83
N ASP A 88 -11.58 13.01 -10.21
CA ASP A 88 -10.51 13.92 -10.62
C ASP A 88 -9.36 14.02 -9.61
N VAL A 89 -9.53 13.45 -8.42
CA VAL A 89 -8.48 13.32 -7.41
C VAL A 89 -7.80 11.96 -7.50
N CYS A 90 -6.56 11.88 -7.03
CA CYS A 90 -5.75 10.67 -7.05
C CYS A 90 -5.60 10.00 -8.42
N VAL A 91 -5.50 10.81 -9.46
CA VAL A 91 -5.38 10.38 -10.85
C VAL A 91 -4.08 10.88 -11.45
N ASN A 92 -3.41 10.04 -12.24
CA ASN A 92 -2.25 10.43 -13.02
C ASN A 92 -2.32 9.82 -14.42
N GLU A 93 -1.80 10.53 -15.41
CA GLU A 93 -1.79 10.05 -16.78
C GLU A 93 -0.76 8.93 -16.96
N ASN A 94 -1.15 7.89 -17.71
CA ASN A 94 -0.33 6.73 -18.03
C ASN A 94 0.29 6.03 -16.81
N PHE A 95 -0.32 6.20 -15.61
CA PHE A 95 0.26 5.69 -14.37
C PHE A 95 0.55 4.20 -14.42
N TYR A 96 -0.36 3.36 -14.94
CA TYR A 96 -0.17 1.92 -15.09
C TYR A 96 0.10 1.46 -16.52
N ARG A 97 0.54 2.37 -17.39
CA ARG A 97 0.83 2.00 -18.78
C ARG A 97 2.10 1.16 -18.82
N VAL A 98 2.04 0.01 -19.46
CA VAL A 98 3.15 -0.96 -19.51
C VAL A 98 3.62 -1.13 -20.95
N MET A 99 4.91 -1.32 -21.18
CA MET A 99 5.43 -1.62 -22.52
C MET A 99 5.32 -3.13 -22.79
N GLY A 100 4.73 -3.49 -23.93
CA GLY A 100 4.63 -4.87 -24.40
C GLY A 100 5.98 -5.42 -24.88
N PRO A 101 6.09 -6.75 -25.09
CA PRO A 101 7.29 -7.36 -25.66
C PRO A 101 7.65 -6.86 -27.06
N ASP A 102 6.67 -6.33 -27.79
CA ASP A 102 6.77 -5.69 -29.10
C ASP A 102 7.17 -4.20 -29.02
N GLY A 103 7.37 -3.67 -27.81
CA GLY A 103 7.63 -2.25 -27.58
C GLY A 103 6.38 -1.37 -27.72
N ALA A 104 5.17 -1.92 -27.86
CA ALA A 104 3.95 -1.15 -27.91
C ALA A 104 3.42 -0.84 -26.48
N PRO A 105 2.97 0.39 -26.19
CA PRO A 105 2.45 0.73 -24.88
C PRO A 105 1.02 0.20 -24.69
N HIS A 106 0.80 -0.52 -23.60
CA HIS A 106 -0.44 -1.22 -23.27
C HIS A 106 -1.11 -0.75 -21.98
N ASN A 107 -2.45 -0.81 -21.96
CA ASN A 107 -3.32 -0.40 -20.84
C ASN A 107 -4.12 -1.56 -20.22
N ARG A 108 -3.78 -2.82 -20.52
CA ARG A 108 -4.51 -4.02 -20.03
C ARG A 108 -4.72 -4.04 -18.51
N VAL A 109 -3.81 -3.40 -17.78
CA VAL A 109 -3.82 -3.32 -16.32
C VAL A 109 -5.05 -2.56 -15.80
N GLU A 110 -5.60 -1.62 -16.55
CA GLU A 110 -6.81 -0.89 -16.15
C GLU A 110 -8.00 -1.84 -15.94
N LYS A 111 -8.18 -2.83 -16.82
CA LYS A 111 -9.23 -3.84 -16.68
C LYS A 111 -9.02 -4.74 -15.48
N LEU A 112 -7.76 -5.09 -15.18
CA LEU A 112 -7.42 -5.82 -13.96
C LEU A 112 -7.79 -5.01 -12.73
N PHE A 113 -7.46 -3.70 -12.71
CA PHE A 113 -7.86 -2.81 -11.62
C PHE A 113 -9.37 -2.65 -11.50
N GLY A 114 -10.15 -2.75 -12.58
CA GLY A 114 -11.61 -2.78 -12.48
C GLY A 114 -12.13 -3.94 -11.62
N VAL A 115 -11.52 -5.13 -11.74
CA VAL A 115 -11.84 -6.29 -10.91
C VAL A 115 -11.40 -6.08 -9.46
N VAL A 116 -10.17 -5.57 -9.26
CA VAL A 116 -9.63 -5.25 -7.93
C VAL A 116 -10.49 -4.20 -7.21
N ASP A 117 -10.89 -3.13 -7.90
CA ASP A 117 -11.66 -2.03 -7.33
C ASP A 117 -13.09 -2.46 -6.97
N THR A 118 -13.63 -3.44 -7.68
CA THR A 118 -14.92 -4.08 -7.33
C THR A 118 -14.80 -4.86 -6.01
N GLU A 119 -13.74 -5.66 -5.88
CA GLU A 119 -13.46 -6.44 -4.67
C GLU A 119 -13.16 -5.53 -3.47
N LEU A 120 -12.36 -4.48 -3.69
CA LEU A 120 -12.14 -3.44 -2.69
C LEU A 120 -13.45 -2.83 -2.20
N GLY A 121 -14.35 -2.48 -3.11
CA GLY A 121 -15.64 -1.90 -2.75
C GLY A 121 -16.49 -2.86 -1.91
N ARG A 122 -16.44 -4.16 -2.19
CA ARG A 122 -17.10 -5.21 -1.39
C ARG A 122 -16.51 -5.27 0.03
N VAL A 123 -15.20 -5.46 0.13
CA VAL A 123 -14.47 -5.55 1.41
C VAL A 123 -14.66 -4.27 2.25
N GLN A 124 -14.58 -3.10 1.62
CA GLN A 124 -14.78 -1.83 2.31
C GLN A 124 -16.19 -1.71 2.90
N ARG A 125 -17.24 -2.12 2.16
CA ARG A 125 -18.61 -2.13 2.68
C ARG A 125 -18.79 -3.14 3.82
N LEU A 126 -18.20 -4.32 3.68
CA LEU A 126 -18.22 -5.36 4.71
C LEU A 126 -17.66 -4.81 6.02
N PHE A 127 -16.43 -4.28 6.03
CA PHE A 127 -15.80 -3.80 7.26
C PHE A 127 -16.36 -2.46 7.77
N ALA A 128 -16.97 -1.64 6.91
CA ALA A 128 -17.70 -0.45 7.36
C ALA A 128 -18.97 -0.83 8.16
N GLY A 129 -19.62 -1.93 7.80
CA GLY A 129 -20.86 -2.43 8.40
C GLY A 129 -20.73 -3.69 9.24
N LEU A 130 -19.52 -4.11 9.61
CA LEU A 130 -19.32 -5.33 10.40
C LEU A 130 -19.83 -5.12 11.82
N GLU A 131 -20.83 -5.93 12.21
CA GLU A 131 -21.41 -5.94 13.55
C GLU A 131 -21.12 -7.26 14.29
N ASP A 132 -21.11 -8.38 13.57
CA ASP A 132 -20.81 -9.71 14.10
C ASP A 132 -19.53 -10.27 13.43
N PRO A 133 -18.42 -10.40 14.17
CA PRO A 133 -17.19 -11.02 13.66
C PRO A 133 -17.37 -12.46 13.16
N GLU A 134 -18.35 -13.21 13.67
CA GLU A 134 -18.57 -14.59 13.27
C GLU A 134 -19.17 -14.72 11.87
N ALA A 135 -19.80 -13.65 11.38
CA ALA A 135 -20.29 -13.56 10.00
C ALA A 135 -19.16 -13.51 8.96
N LEU A 136 -17.91 -13.23 9.38
CA LEU A 136 -16.77 -13.27 8.48
C LEU A 136 -16.45 -14.71 8.08
N ASP A 137 -16.30 -14.91 6.78
CA ASP A 137 -15.75 -16.13 6.23
C ASP A 137 -14.26 -15.96 5.87
N PHE A 138 -13.67 -17.06 5.43
CA PHE A 138 -12.26 -17.08 5.05
C PHE A 138 -11.97 -16.29 3.76
N ASP A 139 -12.93 -16.22 2.83
CA ASP A 139 -12.78 -15.45 1.61
C ASP A 139 -12.77 -13.94 1.92
N ASP A 140 -13.44 -13.50 2.98
CA ASP A 140 -13.36 -12.12 3.50
C ASP A 140 -11.96 -11.77 4.04
N LEU A 141 -11.32 -12.69 4.77
CA LEU A 141 -9.94 -12.52 5.23
C LEU A 141 -8.97 -12.39 4.04
N LEU A 142 -9.10 -13.27 3.04
CA LEU A 142 -8.31 -13.20 1.82
C LEU A 142 -8.54 -11.90 1.04
N GLY A 143 -9.80 -11.53 0.87
CA GLY A 143 -10.21 -10.28 0.22
C GLY A 143 -9.63 -9.05 0.91
N LEU A 144 -9.64 -9.03 2.25
CA LEU A 144 -9.03 -7.98 3.05
C LEU A 144 -7.51 -7.89 2.81
N GLY A 145 -6.80 -9.02 2.94
CA GLY A 145 -5.36 -9.07 2.77
C GLY A 145 -4.91 -8.61 1.38
N ILE A 146 -5.58 -9.08 0.33
CA ILE A 146 -5.30 -8.67 -1.06
C ILE A 146 -5.62 -7.19 -1.25
N THR A 147 -6.78 -6.73 -0.80
CA THR A 147 -7.21 -5.34 -0.95
C THR A 147 -6.23 -4.38 -0.29
N MET A 148 -5.86 -4.63 0.97
CA MET A 148 -4.90 -3.80 1.69
C MET A 148 -3.51 -3.87 1.05
N ALA A 149 -3.07 -5.04 0.59
CA ALA A 149 -1.78 -5.17 -0.09
C ALA A 149 -1.72 -4.35 -1.38
N VAL A 150 -2.77 -4.41 -2.23
CA VAL A 150 -2.85 -3.58 -3.45
C VAL A 150 -2.89 -2.10 -3.10
N GLN A 151 -3.76 -1.71 -2.17
CA GLN A 151 -3.91 -0.30 -1.78
C GLN A 151 -2.63 0.29 -1.23
N ARG A 152 -1.81 -0.51 -0.53
CA ARG A 152 -0.50 -0.08 -0.06
C ARG A 152 0.48 0.16 -1.22
N THR A 153 0.52 -0.74 -2.20
CA THR A 153 1.57 -0.76 -3.24
C THR A 153 1.29 0.16 -4.43
N ARG A 154 0.02 0.47 -4.73
CA ARG A 154 -0.38 1.20 -5.94
C ARG A 154 -0.29 2.73 -5.88
N THR A 155 0.40 3.28 -4.89
CA THR A 155 0.38 4.72 -4.57
C THR A 155 1.52 5.49 -5.23
N LEU A 156 1.36 6.82 -5.39
CA LEU A 156 2.45 7.71 -5.82
C LEU A 156 3.66 7.62 -4.88
N GLN A 157 3.40 7.50 -3.57
CA GLN A 157 4.46 7.35 -2.58
C GLN A 157 5.34 6.13 -2.88
N GLN A 158 4.74 4.97 -3.11
CA GLN A 158 5.51 3.76 -3.38
C GLN A 158 6.29 3.86 -4.68
N ARG A 159 5.72 4.45 -5.74
CA ARG A 159 6.47 4.74 -6.96
C ARG A 159 7.69 5.61 -6.68
N ARG A 160 7.53 6.75 -5.98
CA ARG A 160 8.64 7.65 -5.69
C ARG A 160 9.73 6.97 -4.85
N VAL A 161 9.35 6.23 -3.80
CA VAL A 161 10.30 5.47 -2.96
C VAL A 161 11.08 4.44 -3.78
N GLN A 162 10.43 3.79 -4.75
CA GLN A 162 11.08 2.85 -5.67
C GLN A 162 12.09 3.56 -6.60
N ILE A 163 11.72 4.72 -7.16
CA ILE A 163 12.62 5.53 -7.99
C ILE A 163 13.84 5.98 -7.19
N GLN A 164 13.65 6.45 -5.95
CA GLN A 164 14.74 6.79 -5.05
C GLN A 164 15.69 5.61 -4.81
N TYR A 165 15.15 4.42 -4.50
CA TYR A 165 15.98 3.23 -4.30
C TYR A 165 16.71 2.81 -5.57
N SER A 166 16.06 2.91 -6.72
CA SER A 166 16.67 2.63 -8.02
C SER A 166 17.82 3.58 -8.36
N ALA A 167 17.68 4.87 -8.06
CA ALA A 167 18.77 5.84 -8.21
C ALA A 167 20.01 5.43 -7.38
N TRP A 168 19.79 4.87 -6.19
CA TRP A 168 20.89 4.29 -5.41
C TRP A 168 21.49 3.04 -6.03
N MET A 169 20.67 2.11 -6.53
CA MET A 169 21.14 0.89 -7.20
C MET A 169 21.99 1.20 -8.45
N ALA A 170 21.60 2.20 -9.23
CA ALA A 170 22.36 2.67 -10.39
C ALA A 170 23.75 3.23 -9.98
N ALA A 171 23.83 3.89 -8.83
CA ALA A 171 25.12 4.33 -8.29
C ALA A 171 26.01 3.19 -7.79
N GLN A 172 25.44 2.01 -7.46
CA GLN A 172 26.21 0.83 -7.04
C GLN A 172 26.79 0.05 -8.22
N SER A 173 26.15 0.12 -9.38
CA SER A 173 26.56 -0.68 -10.53
C SER A 173 26.17 0.00 -11.84
N PRO A 174 27.15 0.25 -12.74
CA PRO A 174 26.89 0.86 -14.05
C PRO A 174 25.91 0.08 -14.94
N LYS A 175 25.64 -1.19 -14.61
CA LYS A 175 24.67 -2.04 -15.34
C LYS A 175 23.22 -1.80 -14.90
N PHE A 176 23.00 -1.13 -13.77
CA PHE A 176 21.67 -0.80 -13.30
C PHE A 176 21.25 0.56 -13.85
N HIS A 177 20.13 0.58 -14.57
CA HIS A 177 19.50 1.81 -15.02
C HIS A 177 18.51 2.32 -13.98
N VAL A 178 18.40 3.64 -13.87
CA VAL A 178 17.39 4.27 -13.02
C VAL A 178 16.01 3.98 -13.59
N ILE A 179 15.07 3.64 -12.73
CA ILE A 179 13.65 3.49 -13.06
C ILE A 179 13.08 4.90 -13.18
N ALA A 180 13.17 5.51 -14.36
CA ALA A 180 12.60 6.81 -14.64
C ALA A 180 12.01 6.80 -16.06
N ASP A 181 11.00 7.64 -16.31
CA ASP A 181 10.54 7.85 -17.67
C ASP A 181 11.51 8.80 -18.38
N ASP A 182 11.88 8.48 -19.62
CA ASP A 182 12.69 9.35 -20.49
C ASP A 182 12.15 9.34 -21.94
N ASP A 183 12.75 10.15 -22.80
CA ASP A 183 12.34 10.30 -24.20
C ASP A 183 12.45 8.99 -25.01
N GLN A 184 13.36 8.08 -24.61
CA GLN A 184 13.60 6.81 -25.30
C GLN A 184 12.71 5.69 -24.74
N ASN A 185 12.36 5.75 -23.45
CA ASN A 185 11.55 4.77 -22.75
C ASN A 185 10.39 5.45 -22.01
N PRO A 186 9.43 6.06 -22.74
CA PRO A 186 8.24 6.62 -22.12
C PRO A 186 7.48 5.47 -21.46
N HIS A 187 7.15 5.61 -20.17
CA HIS A 187 6.44 4.62 -19.34
C HIS A 187 7.30 3.51 -18.71
N GLN A 188 8.63 3.59 -18.74
CA GLN A 188 9.47 2.62 -18.00
C GLN A 188 9.14 2.58 -16.52
N ALA A 189 8.97 3.75 -15.87
CA ALA A 189 8.66 3.81 -14.45
C ALA A 189 7.26 3.22 -14.16
N ALA A 190 6.31 3.48 -15.04
CA ALA A 190 4.96 2.91 -14.98
C ALA A 190 4.98 1.38 -15.15
N GLY A 191 5.74 0.87 -16.11
CA GLY A 191 5.94 -0.56 -16.37
C GLY A 191 6.48 -1.30 -15.14
N ILE A 192 7.63 -0.84 -14.63
CA ILE A 192 8.31 -1.49 -13.50
C ILE A 192 7.49 -1.36 -12.21
N HIS A 193 6.89 -0.19 -11.96
CA HIS A 193 6.00 -0.02 -10.81
C HIS A 193 4.83 -1.01 -10.85
N THR A 194 4.21 -1.18 -12.01
CA THR A 194 3.07 -2.08 -12.18
C THR A 194 3.46 -3.54 -11.98
N GLU A 195 4.59 -3.96 -12.54
CA GLU A 195 5.11 -5.31 -12.34
C GLU A 195 5.41 -5.59 -10.86
N MET A 196 6.10 -4.67 -10.19
CA MET A 196 6.43 -4.79 -8.77
C MET A 196 5.19 -4.77 -7.90
N LEU A 197 4.17 -3.98 -8.24
CA LEU A 197 2.88 -3.97 -7.53
C LEU A 197 2.27 -5.38 -7.50
N PHE A 198 2.17 -6.05 -8.65
CA PHE A 198 1.60 -7.41 -8.70
C PHE A 198 2.48 -8.44 -7.99
N LYS A 199 3.81 -8.33 -8.07
CA LYS A 199 4.74 -9.19 -7.34
C LYS A 199 4.64 -9.00 -5.82
N ALA A 200 4.65 -7.75 -5.37
CA ALA A 200 4.63 -7.39 -3.95
C ALA A 200 3.27 -7.63 -3.30
N MET A 201 2.17 -7.53 -4.07
CA MET A 201 0.82 -7.75 -3.56
C MET A 201 0.66 -9.12 -2.92
N TRP A 202 1.13 -10.20 -3.55
CA TRP A 202 0.95 -11.56 -3.02
C TRP A 202 1.76 -11.79 -1.74
N GLY A 203 3.03 -11.40 -1.74
CA GLY A 203 3.86 -11.49 -0.54
C GLY A 203 3.33 -10.60 0.59
N GLY A 204 2.79 -9.43 0.26
CA GLY A 204 2.10 -8.56 1.20
C GLY A 204 0.87 -9.22 1.80
N ALA A 205 -0.03 -9.72 0.95
CA ALA A 205 -1.27 -10.38 1.36
C ALA A 205 -0.99 -11.57 2.30
N ASP A 206 0.00 -12.40 1.98
CA ASP A 206 0.43 -13.53 2.82
C ASP A 206 0.88 -13.11 4.22
N VAL A 207 1.39 -11.88 4.40
CA VAL A 207 1.72 -11.34 5.74
C VAL A 207 0.47 -10.77 6.41
N LEU A 208 -0.38 -10.06 5.65
CA LEU A 208 -1.56 -9.38 6.18
C LEU A 208 -2.62 -10.35 6.71
N ILE A 209 -2.87 -11.46 6.03
CA ILE A 209 -3.89 -12.45 6.43
C ILE A 209 -3.54 -13.22 7.72
N LYS A 210 -2.30 -13.09 8.20
CA LYS A 210 -1.83 -13.72 9.45
C LYS A 210 -2.04 -12.84 10.68
N ARG A 211 -2.52 -11.62 10.48
CA ARG A 211 -2.68 -10.61 11.51
C ARG A 211 -4.05 -10.72 12.15
N GLN A 212 -4.14 -10.31 13.42
CA GLN A 212 -5.42 -10.13 14.09
C GLN A 212 -6.18 -8.98 13.43
N ILE A 213 -7.42 -9.21 13.03
CA ILE A 213 -8.29 -8.14 12.56
C ILE A 213 -8.84 -7.41 13.78
N GLU A 214 -8.66 -6.09 13.82
CA GLU A 214 -9.38 -5.20 14.71
C GLU A 214 -10.21 -4.21 13.88
N VAL A 215 -11.45 -3.97 14.30
CA VAL A 215 -12.31 -2.92 13.74
C VAL A 215 -12.50 -1.84 14.80
N TRP A 216 -11.90 -0.69 14.56
CA TRP A 216 -12.02 0.45 15.46
C TRP A 216 -13.21 1.30 15.05
N HIS A 217 -14.15 1.48 15.95
CA HIS A 217 -15.37 2.25 15.74
C HIS A 217 -15.30 3.62 16.40
N ASP A 218 -15.36 4.69 15.62
CA ASP A 218 -15.52 6.03 16.17
C ASP A 218 -16.91 6.61 15.83
N PRO A 219 -17.87 6.63 16.79
CA PRO A 219 -19.18 7.22 16.55
C PRO A 219 -19.11 8.72 16.24
N LYS A 220 -18.03 9.40 16.61
CA LYS A 220 -17.79 10.83 16.33
C LYS A 220 -17.20 11.09 14.93
N ALA A 221 -17.02 10.05 14.14
CA ALA A 221 -16.53 10.11 12.77
C ALA A 221 -15.23 10.94 12.64
N ARG A 222 -14.20 10.67 13.45
CA ARG A 222 -12.94 11.45 13.46
C ARG A 222 -11.85 10.87 12.57
N PHE A 223 -12.04 9.72 11.92
CA PHE A 223 -11.00 9.13 11.07
C PHE A 223 -10.93 9.78 9.68
N MET A 224 -9.77 10.33 9.35
CA MET A 224 -9.45 10.83 8.01
C MET A 224 -8.68 9.77 7.21
N THR A 225 -8.45 10.02 5.92
CA THR A 225 -7.55 9.20 5.09
C THR A 225 -6.64 10.09 4.22
N CYS A 226 -5.80 9.49 3.40
CA CYS A 226 -4.90 10.19 2.49
C CYS A 226 -4.69 9.43 1.17
N ASP A 227 -3.86 9.98 0.31
CA ASP A 227 -3.43 9.39 -0.97
C ASP A 227 -2.51 8.16 -0.84
N ALA A 228 -2.19 7.76 0.39
CA ALA A 228 -1.62 6.47 0.75
C ALA A 228 -2.53 5.78 1.80
N PRO A 229 -3.59 5.09 1.39
CA PRO A 229 -4.70 4.73 2.29
C PRO A 229 -4.39 3.61 3.29
N VAL A 230 -3.36 2.79 3.03
CA VAL A 230 -2.90 1.74 3.96
C VAL A 230 -1.62 2.20 4.63
N LEU A 231 -1.70 2.33 5.96
CA LEU A 231 -0.77 3.08 6.78
C LEU A 231 -0.03 2.16 7.75
N ILE A 232 1.25 2.42 7.94
CA ILE A 232 2.05 1.82 9.01
C ILE A 232 2.64 2.98 9.82
N PRO A 233 2.23 3.16 11.09
CA PRO A 233 2.74 4.23 11.93
C PRO A 233 4.27 4.18 12.04
N PHE A 234 4.94 5.34 11.95
CA PHE A 234 6.38 5.40 12.15
C PHE A 234 6.73 5.30 13.64
N VAL A 235 7.80 4.58 13.96
CA VAL A 235 8.38 4.50 15.30
C VAL A 235 9.75 5.17 15.25
N ARG A 236 9.93 6.24 16.03
CA ARG A 236 11.18 7.04 16.02
C ARG A 236 11.61 7.47 14.61
N SER A 237 10.64 7.86 13.78
CA SER A 237 10.81 8.24 12.37
C SER A 237 11.19 7.12 11.41
N GLU A 238 11.30 5.86 11.84
CA GLU A 238 11.49 4.70 10.96
C GLU A 238 10.16 3.96 10.81
N ARG A 239 9.81 3.56 9.58
CA ARG A 239 8.62 2.74 9.36
C ARG A 239 9.00 1.28 9.62
N PRO A 240 8.37 0.61 10.59
CA PRO A 240 8.60 -0.81 10.80
C PRO A 240 8.16 -1.61 9.57
N GLY A 241 8.81 -2.75 9.35
CA GLY A 241 8.42 -3.69 8.30
C GLY A 241 7.02 -4.25 8.56
N THR A 242 6.38 -4.80 7.53
CA THR A 242 5.02 -5.38 7.63
C THR A 242 4.94 -6.58 8.56
N LEU A 243 6.07 -7.20 8.95
CA LEU A 243 6.16 -8.27 9.95
C LEU A 243 6.32 -7.73 11.39
N ASP A 244 6.96 -6.59 11.55
CA ASP A 244 7.29 -6.03 12.86
C ASP A 244 6.30 -4.97 13.35
N ALA A 245 5.59 -4.33 12.41
CA ALA A 245 4.60 -3.30 12.70
C ALA A 245 3.58 -3.79 13.73
N GLU A 246 3.31 -2.95 14.73
CA GLU A 246 2.25 -3.21 15.71
C GLU A 246 0.87 -3.23 15.03
N TYR A 247 0.63 -2.22 14.19
CA TYR A 247 -0.59 -2.08 13.41
C TYR A 247 -0.29 -1.77 11.94
N ILE A 248 -1.09 -2.36 11.07
CA ILE A 248 -1.24 -1.93 9.66
C ILE A 248 -2.68 -1.46 9.52
N ILE A 249 -2.84 -0.17 9.28
CA ILE A 249 -4.10 0.57 9.46
C ILE A 249 -4.69 0.90 8.08
N TRP A 250 -5.98 0.66 7.91
CA TRP A 250 -6.73 1.05 6.73
C TRP A 250 -8.03 1.72 7.17
N PRO A 251 -8.11 3.07 7.15
CA PRO A 251 -9.37 3.77 7.33
C PRO A 251 -10.31 3.37 6.19
N VAL A 252 -11.47 2.82 6.51
CA VAL A 252 -12.46 2.37 5.51
C VAL A 252 -13.63 3.34 5.38
N SER A 253 -13.91 4.12 6.42
CA SER A 253 -14.87 5.22 6.44
C SER A 253 -14.51 6.24 7.53
N PRO A 254 -15.20 7.39 7.63
CA PRO A 254 -15.03 8.32 8.74
C PRO A 254 -15.21 7.72 10.14
N GLN A 255 -16.02 6.66 10.26
CA GLN A 255 -16.39 6.01 11.53
C GLN A 255 -15.66 4.69 11.78
N ARG A 256 -14.98 4.13 10.78
CA ARG A 256 -14.42 2.78 10.85
C ARG A 256 -13.01 2.72 10.30
N VAL A 257 -12.15 2.05 11.05
CA VAL A 257 -10.79 1.69 10.65
C VAL A 257 -10.63 0.19 10.83
N VAL A 258 -10.05 -0.46 9.82
CA VAL A 258 -9.53 -1.82 9.97
C VAL A 258 -8.07 -1.73 10.35
N ALA A 259 -7.68 -2.34 11.46
CA ALA A 259 -6.30 -2.43 11.90
C ALA A 259 -5.89 -3.90 11.96
N LEU A 260 -4.86 -4.25 11.20
CA LEU A 260 -4.23 -5.56 11.26
C LEU A 260 -3.14 -5.52 12.34
N SER A 261 -3.48 -6.08 13.50
CA SER A 261 -2.66 -6.07 14.71
C SER A 261 -1.68 -7.25 14.74
N ARG A 262 -0.50 -7.03 15.35
CA ARG A 262 0.45 -8.10 15.65
C ARG A 262 -0.04 -9.04 16.76
N ASN A 263 -0.90 -8.54 17.63
CA ASN A 263 -1.33 -9.27 18.82
C ASN A 263 -2.57 -10.10 18.50
N ASP A 264 -2.36 -11.41 18.31
CA ASP A 264 -3.44 -12.38 18.12
C ASP A 264 -4.19 -12.60 19.43
N VAL A 265 -5.51 -12.45 19.41
CA VAL A 265 -6.38 -12.70 20.56
C VAL A 265 -7.25 -13.95 20.38
N GLY A 266 -7.15 -14.63 19.23
CA GLY A 266 -7.92 -15.84 18.97
C GLY A 266 -9.38 -15.60 18.55
N GLU A 267 -9.74 -14.39 18.13
CA GLU A 267 -11.09 -14.04 17.60
C GLU A 267 -11.01 -13.61 16.12
N LYS A 268 -12.00 -13.97 15.28
CA LYS A 268 -11.94 -13.65 13.83
C LYS A 268 -11.70 -12.17 13.57
N ALA A 269 -12.39 -11.32 14.33
CA ALA A 269 -12.13 -9.89 14.40
C ALA A 269 -12.55 -9.35 15.77
N VAL A 270 -11.84 -8.34 16.27
CA VAL A 270 -12.22 -7.63 17.49
C VAL A 270 -12.82 -6.28 17.13
N ILE A 271 -14.10 -6.07 17.43
CA ILE A 271 -14.76 -4.77 17.25
C ILE A 271 -14.65 -4.01 18.57
N ARG A 272 -14.10 -2.79 18.54
CA ARG A 272 -13.96 -1.95 19.74
C ARG A 272 -14.19 -0.48 19.44
N GLU A 273 -14.70 0.24 20.43
CA GLU A 273 -14.84 1.70 20.33
C GLU A 273 -13.45 2.38 20.33
N ALA A 274 -13.29 3.35 19.44
CA ALA A 274 -12.06 4.08 19.24
C ALA A 274 -11.87 5.14 20.33
N THR A 275 -10.91 4.90 21.20
CA THR A 275 -10.46 5.87 22.19
C THR A 275 -9.81 7.08 21.50
N GLY A 276 -9.63 8.18 22.24
CA GLY A 276 -8.87 9.33 21.74
C GLY A 276 -7.44 8.98 21.30
N GLN A 277 -6.83 7.98 21.95
CA GLN A 277 -5.50 7.47 21.59
C GLN A 277 -5.51 6.79 20.21
N LEU A 278 -6.47 5.89 19.95
CA LEU A 278 -6.56 5.21 18.65
C LEU A 278 -6.85 6.21 17.52
N VAL A 279 -7.71 7.20 17.76
CA VAL A 279 -7.93 8.30 16.80
C VAL A 279 -6.64 9.09 16.56
N GLY A 280 -5.86 9.36 17.61
CA GLY A 280 -4.54 10.00 17.51
C GLY A 280 -3.56 9.18 16.66
N VAL A 281 -3.49 7.86 16.86
CA VAL A 281 -2.64 6.95 16.08
C VAL A 281 -3.00 7.02 14.59
N VAL A 282 -4.29 6.95 14.25
CA VAL A 282 -4.75 7.03 12.84
C VAL A 282 -4.44 8.40 12.25
N ARG A 283 -4.72 9.50 12.96
CA ARG A 283 -4.41 10.86 12.51
C ARG A 283 -2.92 11.01 12.22
N ASP A 284 -2.07 10.63 13.17
CA ASP A 284 -0.61 10.77 13.03
C ASP A 284 -0.10 9.88 11.88
N ALA A 285 -0.66 8.68 11.70
CA ALA A 285 -0.34 7.81 10.58
C ALA A 285 -0.76 8.41 9.23
N VAL A 286 -1.93 9.04 9.13
CA VAL A 286 -2.39 9.78 7.92
C VAL A 286 -1.44 10.95 7.63
N GLU A 287 -1.14 11.75 8.64
CA GLU A 287 -0.28 12.93 8.51
C GLU A 287 1.19 12.61 8.22
N GLN A 288 1.68 11.42 8.57
CA GLN A 288 3.03 10.98 8.22
C GLN A 288 3.06 10.18 6.92
N GLY A 289 1.98 9.42 6.67
CA GLY A 289 1.85 8.47 5.57
C GLY A 289 1.41 9.07 4.26
N ARG A 290 0.72 10.22 4.25
CA ARG A 290 0.37 10.92 3.00
C ARG A 290 1.58 11.22 2.12
N GLU A 291 1.35 11.18 0.82
CA GLU A 291 2.28 11.66 -0.20
C GLU A 291 2.12 13.16 -0.43
N ARG A 292 0.87 13.61 -0.62
CA ARG A 292 0.51 15.00 -0.87
C ARG A 292 -0.86 15.38 -0.31
N MET A 293 -1.84 14.50 -0.36
CA MET A 293 -3.24 14.84 -0.10
C MET A 293 -3.77 14.18 1.17
N ILE A 294 -4.52 14.92 1.99
CA ILE A 294 -5.36 14.40 3.07
C ILE A 294 -6.83 14.59 2.70
N PHE A 295 -7.66 13.59 2.99
CA PHE A 295 -9.07 13.54 2.64
C PHE A 295 -9.97 13.51 3.88
N ALA A 296 -11.06 14.27 3.81
CA ALA A 296 -12.04 14.41 4.87
C ALA A 296 -13.47 14.41 4.31
N SER A 297 -14.42 13.98 5.13
CA SER A 297 -15.85 14.20 4.88
C SER A 297 -16.26 15.64 5.22
N GLU A 298 -17.50 16.04 4.90
CA GLU A 298 -18.03 17.37 5.23
C GLU A 298 -17.88 17.69 6.73
N ALA A 299 -18.31 16.77 7.60
CA ALA A 299 -18.26 16.94 9.05
C ALA A 299 -16.83 17.02 9.62
N GLN A 300 -15.83 16.67 8.82
CA GLN A 300 -14.41 16.66 9.19
C GLN A 300 -13.63 17.83 8.58
N ARG A 301 -14.26 18.65 7.73
CA ARG A 301 -13.59 19.75 7.01
C ARG A 301 -12.75 20.62 7.93
N ASP A 302 -13.32 21.09 9.03
CA ASP A 302 -12.66 21.99 9.98
C ASP A 302 -11.60 21.29 10.84
N ARG A 303 -11.48 19.96 10.73
CA ARG A 303 -10.44 19.15 11.39
C ARG A 303 -9.23 18.93 10.51
N LEU A 304 -9.26 19.36 9.24
CA LEU A 304 -8.09 19.30 8.36
C LEU A 304 -6.96 20.19 8.93
N PRO A 305 -5.70 19.73 8.92
CA PRO A 305 -4.57 20.45 9.51
C PRO A 305 -4.06 21.60 8.63
N THR A 306 -4.91 22.59 8.34
CA THR A 306 -4.68 23.67 7.35
C THR A 306 -3.54 24.64 7.68
N GLY A 307 -3.14 24.75 8.95
CA GLY A 307 -2.00 25.57 9.39
C GLY A 307 -0.68 24.79 9.52
N LYS A 308 -0.68 23.47 9.29
CA LYS A 308 0.50 22.64 9.52
C LYS A 308 1.42 22.65 8.29
N LEU A 309 2.69 22.96 8.51
CA LEU A 309 3.72 22.84 7.48
C LEU A 309 4.21 21.38 7.38
N PHE A 310 4.01 20.78 6.22
CA PHE A 310 4.33 19.38 5.95
C PHE A 310 5.67 19.21 5.25
N ARG A 311 6.78 19.50 5.96
CA ARG A 311 8.14 19.44 5.39
C ARG A 311 8.71 18.03 5.22
N ARG A 312 8.20 17.07 5.99
CA ARG A 312 8.71 15.68 6.01
C ARG A 312 7.71 14.76 5.35
N ARG A 313 8.14 13.69 4.71
CA ARG A 313 7.29 12.61 4.18
C ARG A 313 8.04 11.28 4.23
N THR A 314 7.41 10.20 3.79
CA THR A 314 8.09 8.92 3.61
C THR A 314 9.25 9.10 2.64
N GLN A 315 10.45 8.73 3.03
CA GLN A 315 11.67 8.77 2.21
C GLN A 315 12.40 7.43 2.33
N VAL A 316 13.24 7.09 1.36
CA VAL A 316 14.15 5.95 1.49
C VAL A 316 15.18 6.22 2.59
N ARG A 317 15.48 5.20 3.40
CA ARG A 317 16.59 5.17 4.33
C ARG A 317 17.50 3.97 4.04
N LEU A 318 18.80 4.24 3.93
CA LEU A 318 19.82 3.24 3.65
C LEU A 318 20.86 3.24 4.77
N ARG A 319 21.16 2.05 5.30
CA ARG A 319 22.17 1.84 6.34
C ARG A 319 23.02 0.62 6.03
N CYS A 320 24.34 0.76 6.12
CA CYS A 320 25.21 -0.40 6.17
C CYS A 320 24.89 -1.27 7.39
N SER A 321 24.95 -2.59 7.20
CA SER A 321 24.63 -3.61 8.19
C SER A 321 25.59 -4.78 8.03
N ASP A 322 26.02 -5.34 9.16
CA ASP A 322 26.73 -6.61 9.27
C ASP A 322 25.76 -7.81 9.31
N ARG A 323 24.46 -7.54 9.17
CA ARG A 323 23.39 -8.53 9.10
C ARG A 323 22.68 -8.46 7.76
N GLY A 324 22.61 -9.60 7.08
CA GLY A 324 21.85 -9.79 5.86
C GLY A 324 20.34 -9.65 6.08
N PRO A 325 19.55 -9.68 5.00
CA PRO A 325 18.09 -9.53 5.06
C PRO A 325 17.39 -10.59 5.93
N MET A 326 17.99 -11.77 6.11
CA MET A 326 17.47 -12.85 6.95
C MET A 326 18.11 -12.87 8.35
N GLY A 327 18.92 -11.86 8.70
CA GLY A 327 19.60 -11.74 9.99
C GLY A 327 20.91 -12.53 10.09
N GLU A 328 21.34 -13.18 9.01
CA GLU A 328 22.63 -13.85 8.91
C GLU A 328 23.79 -12.85 9.08
N TYR A 329 24.83 -13.25 9.80
CA TYR A 329 26.01 -12.40 9.97
C TYR A 329 26.86 -12.39 8.71
N VAL A 330 27.29 -11.19 8.30
CA VAL A 330 28.18 -10.94 7.17
C VAL A 330 29.55 -10.56 7.73
N PRO A 331 30.52 -11.48 7.75
CA PRO A 331 31.83 -11.20 8.33
C PRO A 331 32.59 -10.17 7.48
N PRO A 332 33.41 -9.30 8.11
CA PRO A 332 34.34 -8.44 7.40
C PRO A 332 35.24 -9.24 6.43
N PRO A 333 35.57 -8.70 5.25
CA PRO A 333 35.29 -7.34 4.79
C PRO A 333 33.90 -7.20 4.13
N GLY A 334 32.94 -8.11 4.38
CA GLY A 334 31.60 -7.99 3.83
C GLY A 334 30.74 -6.93 4.54
N CYS A 335 29.85 -6.31 3.77
CA CYS A 335 28.81 -5.41 4.29
C CYS A 335 27.60 -5.47 3.37
N VAL A 336 26.39 -5.45 3.94
CA VAL A 336 25.15 -5.29 3.18
C VAL A 336 24.50 -3.94 3.49
N VAL A 337 23.60 -3.47 2.63
CA VAL A 337 22.81 -2.26 2.88
C VAL A 337 21.37 -2.66 3.18
N LYS A 338 20.89 -2.29 4.37
CA LYS A 338 19.49 -2.39 4.74
C LYS A 338 18.73 -1.19 4.17
N MET A 339 17.73 -1.47 3.35
CA MET A 339 16.73 -0.49 2.92
C MET A 339 15.55 -0.49 3.89
N SER A 340 15.13 0.71 4.28
CA SER A 340 13.96 0.97 5.11
C SER A 340 13.29 2.26 4.66
N GLU A 341 12.12 2.57 5.21
CA GLU A 341 11.44 3.83 4.97
C GLU A 341 11.54 4.72 6.22
N THR A 342 11.78 6.02 6.04
CA THR A 342 11.92 7.01 7.12
C THR A 342 10.96 8.18 6.90
N PHE A 343 10.54 8.84 7.97
CA PHE A 343 9.79 10.08 7.89
C PHE A 343 10.77 11.24 7.92
N SER A 344 11.09 11.86 6.80
CA SER A 344 12.10 12.92 6.71
C SER A 344 11.85 13.85 5.53
N ASP A 345 12.58 14.97 5.46
CA ASP A 345 12.50 15.92 4.36
C ASP A 345 13.28 15.46 3.11
N LYS A 346 14.23 14.54 3.25
CA LYS A 346 15.03 13.97 2.15
C LYS A 346 15.48 12.53 2.45
N PRO A 347 15.86 11.73 1.44
CA PRO A 347 16.49 10.44 1.65
C PRO A 347 17.61 10.46 2.69
N ASP A 348 17.63 9.43 3.53
CA ASP A 348 18.56 9.31 4.66
C ASP A 348 19.56 8.18 4.40
N VAL A 349 20.76 8.52 3.96
CA VAL A 349 21.80 7.56 3.57
C VAL A 349 22.99 7.67 4.52
N SER A 350 23.37 6.57 5.15
CA SER A 350 24.59 6.48 5.97
C SER A 350 25.24 5.12 5.73
N LEU A 351 26.43 5.16 5.13
CA LEU A 351 27.20 4.00 4.69
C LEU A 351 28.49 3.90 5.51
N CYS A 352 29.05 2.70 5.61
CA CYS A 352 30.33 2.49 6.29
C CYS A 352 31.52 3.00 5.45
N GLU A 353 32.66 3.23 6.11
CA GLU A 353 33.88 3.74 5.47
C GLU A 353 34.67 2.67 4.69
N GLN A 354 34.15 1.44 4.58
CA GLN A 354 34.85 0.31 3.92
C GLN A 354 34.96 0.47 2.40
N GLY A 355 34.32 1.49 1.80
CA GLY A 355 34.38 1.74 0.36
C GLY A 355 33.62 0.71 -0.50
N LEU A 356 32.79 -0.14 0.13
CA LEU A 356 32.03 -1.20 -0.55
C LEU A 356 30.74 -0.71 -1.21
N HIS A 357 30.25 0.46 -0.78
CA HIS A 357 28.98 1.04 -1.23
C HIS A 357 29.21 2.50 -1.58
N SER A 358 28.68 2.92 -2.73
CA SER A 358 28.77 4.29 -3.20
C SER A 358 27.64 5.16 -2.65
N PRO A 359 27.88 6.43 -2.29
CA PRO A 359 26.79 7.37 -2.06
C PRO A 359 25.98 7.58 -3.36
N ALA A 360 24.71 7.97 -3.24
CA ALA A 360 23.83 8.22 -4.38
C ALA A 360 23.16 9.59 -4.28
N PRO A 361 23.86 10.69 -4.60
CA PRO A 361 23.28 12.03 -4.53
C PRO A 361 22.05 12.21 -5.44
N GLY A 362 21.96 11.47 -6.56
CA GLY A 362 20.82 11.51 -7.48
C GLY A 362 19.49 11.08 -6.85
N MET A 363 19.49 10.43 -5.67
CA MET A 363 18.25 10.18 -4.92
C MET A 363 17.52 11.48 -4.54
N LEU A 364 18.26 12.58 -4.38
CA LEU A 364 17.72 13.88 -3.97
C LEU A 364 16.86 14.54 -5.04
N GLU A 365 16.99 14.12 -6.30
CA GLU A 365 16.19 14.63 -7.42
C GLU A 365 14.72 14.18 -7.34
N PHE A 366 14.44 13.16 -6.51
CA PHE A 366 13.12 12.56 -6.36
C PHE A 366 12.50 12.84 -4.98
N VAL A 367 12.89 13.94 -4.32
CA VAL A 367 12.48 14.31 -2.94
C VAL A 367 11.03 14.69 -2.83
#